data_AF-A0A849UPP0-F1
#
_entry.id   AF-A0A849UPP0-F1
#
_cell.length_a   1.000
_cell.length_b   1.000
_cell.length_c   1.000
_cell.angle_alpha   90.00
_cell.angle_beta   90.00
_cell.angle_gamma   90.00
#
_symmetry.space_group_name_H-M   'P 1'
#
loop_
_entity.id
_entity.type
_entity.pdbx_description
1 polymer ?
#
loop_
_entity_poly.entity_id
_entity_poly.type
_entity_poly.pdbx_seq_one_letter_code
_entity_poly.pdbx_strand_id
1 'polypeptide(L)'
;MKRYLMIVFLFIGGALAASGEESSGAKQTSSTNGVSNLETNAVLSSVTNAMPHMTSNELARLQKKLSGTVRLGTIQSDTVRDDKDKKIELFKFNTYQDKRDDVTLTVRVTIELTDKAGQTCFAQISRTQASPRETEYTGEDNWEFRIPHGKMERPKVTAYAVQYGILQDGVLTPVVEQLYKVKSVDEITSRVSCRNDAGQSFYYYWYVDDDGNTVSTTQN
;
A
#
# COMPACT_ATOMS: atom_id res chain seq x y z
N MET A 1 15.85 9.42 52.74
CA MET A 1 15.89 7.94 52.87
C MET A 1 14.66 7.38 52.17
N LYS A 2 14.82 6.54 51.13
CA LYS A 2 13.68 5.94 50.40
C LYS A 2 13.47 4.51 50.93
N ARG A 3 12.24 4.16 51.32
CA ARG A 3 11.88 2.79 51.72
C ARG A 3 11.30 2.05 50.52
N TYR A 4 11.80 0.85 50.27
CA TYR A 4 11.22 -0.08 49.29
C TYR A 4 10.01 -0.77 49.90
N LEU A 5 8.97 -1.00 49.10
CA LEU A 5 7.89 -1.93 49.41
C LEU A 5 7.93 -3.05 48.37
N MET A 6 8.32 -4.24 48.82
CA MET A 6 8.43 -5.45 48.02
C MET A 6 7.35 -6.40 48.52
N ILE A 7 6.36 -6.71 47.67
CA ILE A 7 5.26 -7.62 48.02
C ILE A 7 5.60 -9.01 47.49
N VAL A 8 5.66 -9.97 48.40
CA VAL A 8 5.86 -11.40 48.13
C VAL A 8 4.54 -12.12 48.37
N PHE A 9 4.14 -12.97 47.43
CA PHE A 9 3.05 -13.94 47.64
C PHE A 9 3.52 -15.36 47.36
N LEU A 10 3.62 -16.15 48.43
CA LEU A 10 3.43 -17.60 48.49
C LEU A 10 2.27 -17.82 49.50
N PHE A 11 1.54 -18.93 49.59
CA PHE A 11 1.93 -20.34 49.49
C PHE A 11 0.65 -21.23 49.51
N ILE A 12 0.72 -22.47 49.00
CA ILE A 12 -0.08 -23.68 49.37
C ILE A 12 -1.63 -23.56 49.19
N GLY A 13 -2.37 -24.53 48.66
CA GLY A 13 -2.07 -25.89 48.18
C GLY A 13 -3.31 -26.79 48.34
N GLY A 14 -3.35 -27.94 47.68
CA GLY A 14 -4.47 -28.88 47.78
C GLY A 14 -4.38 -29.95 46.70
N ALA A 15 -4.32 -31.22 47.11
CA ALA A 15 -4.01 -32.32 46.22
C ALA A 15 -5.00 -33.50 46.34
N LEU A 16 -5.12 -34.21 45.23
CA LEU A 16 -5.36 -35.65 45.08
C LEU A 16 -6.79 -36.25 45.21
N ALA A 17 -7.01 -37.17 44.26
CA ALA A 17 -7.82 -38.40 44.26
C ALA A 17 -9.24 -38.36 43.65
N ALA A 18 -9.72 -39.43 42.96
CA ALA A 18 -9.11 -40.53 42.20
C ALA A 18 -10.22 -41.35 41.48
N SER A 19 -9.85 -42.38 40.68
CA SER A 19 -10.70 -43.29 39.86
C SER A 19 -11.35 -42.64 38.63
N GLY A 20 -11.50 -43.26 37.46
CA GLY A 20 -11.38 -44.67 37.01
C GLY A 20 -12.60 -44.99 36.12
N GLU A 21 -12.57 -45.74 35.02
CA GLU A 21 -11.57 -46.59 34.35
C GLU A 21 -11.75 -46.54 32.81
N GLU A 22 -10.78 -47.13 32.08
CA GLU A 22 -10.84 -47.89 30.81
C GLU A 22 -12.08 -47.82 29.88
N SER A 23 -11.98 -47.87 28.54
CA SER A 23 -10.87 -47.92 27.56
C SER A 23 -11.44 -47.48 26.18
N SER A 24 -10.82 -47.54 24.99
CA SER A 24 -9.58 -48.15 24.46
C SER A 24 -9.07 -47.25 23.29
N GLY A 25 -8.34 -47.62 22.21
CA GLY A 25 -7.84 -48.90 21.69
C GLY A 25 -7.59 -48.89 20.17
N ALA A 26 -6.58 -48.15 19.67
CA ALA A 26 -5.96 -48.41 18.35
C ALA A 26 -4.65 -47.62 18.17
N LYS A 27 -3.54 -48.31 17.84
CA LYS A 27 -2.32 -47.70 17.31
C LYS A 27 -2.42 -47.59 15.80
N GLN A 28 -1.97 -46.48 15.21
CA GLN A 28 -1.10 -46.59 14.04
C GLN A 28 -0.11 -45.41 13.91
N THR A 29 1.10 -45.75 13.48
CA THR A 29 2.25 -44.87 13.26
C THR A 29 2.29 -44.39 11.82
N SER A 30 2.70 -43.14 11.57
CA SER A 30 3.81 -42.84 10.65
C SER A 30 4.18 -41.35 10.65
N SER A 31 5.48 -41.06 10.62
CA SER A 31 6.02 -39.78 10.18
C SER A 31 5.88 -39.65 8.66
N THR A 32 5.70 -38.44 8.13
CA THR A 32 6.56 -37.87 7.07
C THR A 32 6.21 -36.42 6.69
N ASN A 33 7.28 -35.66 6.38
CA ASN A 33 7.38 -34.59 5.39
C ASN A 33 6.54 -33.29 5.51
N GLY A 34 7.25 -32.23 5.93
CA GLY A 34 7.48 -31.06 5.06
C GLY A 34 6.27 -30.21 4.66
N VAL A 35 5.94 -29.21 5.49
CA VAL A 35 5.14 -28.06 5.03
C VAL A 35 6.04 -27.13 4.23
N SER A 36 5.99 -27.27 2.91
CA SER A 36 6.64 -26.40 1.93
C SER A 36 6.05 -24.98 1.95
N ASN A 37 6.87 -24.01 1.54
CA ASN A 37 6.54 -22.60 1.29
C ASN A 37 5.07 -22.37 0.89
N LEU A 38 4.33 -21.64 1.72
CA LEU A 38 3.14 -20.92 1.27
C LEU A 38 3.60 -19.69 0.51
N GLU A 39 3.57 -19.79 -0.81
CA GLU A 39 3.88 -18.68 -1.72
C GLU A 39 2.96 -17.49 -1.45
N THR A 40 3.54 -16.34 -1.11
CA THR A 40 2.81 -15.08 -0.86
C THR A 40 2.36 -14.41 -2.17
N ASN A 41 1.73 -15.16 -3.06
CA ASN A 41 1.16 -14.69 -4.32
C ASN A 41 -0.29 -14.23 -4.11
N ALA A 42 -0.47 -13.08 -3.46
CA ALA A 42 -1.78 -12.46 -3.24
C ALA A 42 -1.83 -11.04 -3.82
N VAL A 43 -2.74 -10.87 -4.79
CA VAL A 43 -3.25 -9.59 -5.32
C VAL A 43 -2.29 -8.75 -6.18
N LEU A 44 -2.09 -9.20 -7.43
CA LEU A 44 -1.79 -8.36 -8.60
C LEU A 44 -2.71 -8.78 -9.76
N SER A 45 -4.03 -8.65 -9.56
CA SER A 45 -5.06 -9.04 -10.54
C SER A 45 -5.92 -7.86 -10.99
N SER A 46 -5.28 -6.75 -11.37
CA SER A 46 -5.85 -5.77 -12.29
C SER A 46 -5.25 -6.04 -13.66
N VAL A 47 -6.10 -6.26 -14.68
CA VAL A 47 -5.68 -6.55 -16.06
C VAL A 47 -4.74 -5.46 -16.55
N THR A 48 -3.45 -5.77 -16.64
CA THR A 48 -2.46 -4.87 -17.21
C THR A 48 -2.50 -5.02 -18.73
N ASN A 49 -2.75 -3.91 -19.42
CA ASN A 49 -2.27 -3.76 -20.80
C ASN A 49 -0.75 -3.72 -20.73
N ALA A 50 -0.12 -4.89 -20.68
CA ALA A 50 1.31 -5.04 -20.52
C ALA A 50 2.01 -4.37 -21.70
N MET A 51 2.79 -3.32 -21.42
CA MET A 51 3.61 -2.70 -22.45
C MET A 51 4.62 -3.72 -22.98
N PRO A 52 4.97 -3.67 -24.28
CA PRO A 52 5.99 -4.55 -24.83
C PRO A 52 7.31 -4.37 -24.07
N HIS A 53 7.96 -5.49 -23.76
CA HIS A 53 9.22 -5.51 -23.03
C HIS A 53 10.29 -4.69 -23.76
N MET A 54 10.79 -3.63 -23.13
CA MET A 54 11.87 -2.79 -23.64
C MET A 54 13.23 -3.29 -23.15
N THR A 55 14.28 -3.07 -23.94
CA THR A 55 15.66 -3.21 -23.46
C THR A 55 16.00 -2.11 -22.44
N SER A 56 16.99 -2.34 -21.59
CA SER A 56 17.44 -1.35 -20.59
C SER A 56 17.82 0.00 -21.21
N ASN A 57 18.35 0.00 -22.45
CA ASN A 57 18.69 1.21 -23.19
C ASN A 57 17.46 1.99 -23.67
N GLU A 58 16.40 1.30 -24.10
CA GLU A 58 15.12 1.91 -24.48
C GLU A 58 14.40 2.46 -23.26
N LEU A 59 14.34 1.69 -22.17
CA LEU A 59 13.77 2.10 -20.89
C LEU A 59 14.46 3.37 -20.35
N ALA A 60 15.80 3.42 -20.36
CA ALA A 60 16.56 4.60 -19.93
C ALA A 60 16.33 5.83 -20.83
N ARG A 61 16.20 5.63 -22.15
CA ARG A 61 15.83 6.70 -23.10
C ARG A 61 14.42 7.22 -22.84
N LEU A 62 13.47 6.33 -22.56
CA LEU A 62 12.08 6.67 -22.29
C LEU A 62 11.92 7.40 -20.95
N GLN A 63 12.56 6.90 -19.89
CA GLN A 63 12.62 7.56 -18.58
C GLN A 63 13.18 8.99 -18.71
N LYS A 64 14.28 9.17 -19.45
CA LYS A 64 14.89 10.49 -19.71
C LYS A 64 14.00 11.41 -20.56
N LYS A 65 13.20 10.87 -21.48
CA LYS A 65 12.21 11.65 -22.24
C LYS A 65 11.10 12.17 -21.33
N LEU A 66 10.61 11.32 -20.42
CA LEU A 66 9.46 11.61 -19.56
C LEU A 66 9.81 12.44 -18.32
N SER A 67 11.05 12.40 -17.83
CA SER A 67 11.47 13.14 -16.61
C SER A 67 11.40 14.66 -16.72
N GLY A 68 11.15 15.20 -17.91
CA GLY A 68 10.90 16.63 -18.16
C GLY A 68 9.46 16.96 -18.58
N THR A 69 8.56 15.96 -18.67
CA THR A 69 7.14 16.14 -19.05
C THR A 69 6.17 15.58 -18.01
N VAL A 70 6.65 14.73 -17.11
CA VAL A 70 5.86 14.10 -16.05
C VAL A 70 6.26 14.67 -14.69
N ARG A 71 5.28 15.06 -13.86
CA ARG A 71 5.51 15.67 -12.54
C ARG A 71 4.47 15.24 -11.51
N LEU A 72 4.86 15.20 -10.25
CA LEU A 72 3.93 15.10 -9.11
C LEU A 72 3.44 16.51 -8.72
N GLY A 73 2.17 16.58 -8.37
CA GLY A 73 1.50 17.80 -7.93
C GLY A 73 1.50 17.96 -6.42
N THR A 74 0.45 18.60 -5.91
CA THR A 74 0.24 18.71 -4.46
C THR A 74 0.03 17.32 -3.86
N ILE A 75 0.62 17.05 -2.69
CA ILE A 75 0.35 15.85 -1.89
C ILE A 75 -0.33 16.29 -0.60
N GLN A 76 -1.43 15.63 -0.24
CA GLN A 76 -2.25 15.93 0.92
C GLN A 76 -2.59 14.65 1.70
N SER A 77 -2.70 14.77 3.02
CA SER A 77 -3.19 13.71 3.90
C SER A 77 -4.24 14.26 4.85
N ASP A 78 -5.35 13.54 5.02
CA ASP A 78 -6.48 13.95 5.88
C ASP A 78 -7.14 12.73 6.54
N THR A 79 -7.92 12.94 7.60
CA THR A 79 -8.69 11.88 8.28
C THR A 79 -10.18 12.14 8.10
N VAL A 80 -10.88 11.33 7.32
CA VAL A 80 -12.35 11.43 7.14
C VAL A 80 -13.07 10.26 7.81
N ARG A 81 -14.41 10.27 7.75
CA ARG A 81 -15.26 9.14 8.11
C ARG A 81 -15.90 8.53 6.86
N ASP A 82 -16.03 7.21 6.83
CA ASP A 82 -16.76 6.48 5.79
C ASP A 82 -18.30 6.50 6.02
N ASP A 83 -19.04 5.82 5.14
CA ASP A 83 -20.49 5.65 5.21
C ASP A 83 -20.99 4.91 6.47
N LYS A 84 -20.07 4.29 7.23
CA LYS A 84 -20.30 3.48 8.44
C LYS A 84 -19.69 4.15 9.68
N ASP A 85 -19.43 5.45 9.62
CA ASP A 85 -18.81 6.27 10.67
C ASP A 85 -17.37 5.85 11.06
N LYS A 86 -16.74 4.95 10.30
CA LYS A 86 -15.37 4.50 10.55
C LYS A 86 -14.39 5.53 10.03
N LYS A 87 -13.34 5.78 10.80
CA LYS A 87 -12.27 6.69 10.36
C LYS A 87 -11.36 6.00 9.35
N ILE A 88 -10.97 6.76 8.33
CA ILE A 88 -10.05 6.34 7.27
C ILE A 88 -9.04 7.48 7.03
N GLU A 89 -7.78 7.13 6.79
CA GLU A 89 -6.81 8.10 6.31
C GLU A 89 -6.97 8.25 4.80
N LEU A 90 -7.13 9.46 4.32
CA LEU A 90 -7.02 9.81 2.90
C LEU A 90 -5.60 10.25 2.61
N PHE A 91 -5.04 9.73 1.52
CA PHE A 91 -3.83 10.25 0.90
C PHE A 91 -4.16 10.64 -0.53
N LYS A 92 -4.03 11.93 -0.85
CA LYS A 92 -4.39 12.49 -2.16
C LYS A 92 -3.19 13.13 -2.83
N PHE A 93 -3.09 12.97 -4.14
CA PHE A 93 -2.12 13.70 -4.94
C PHE A 93 -2.52 13.77 -6.41
N ASN A 94 -1.88 14.68 -7.13
CA ASN A 94 -2.04 14.87 -8.57
C ASN A 94 -0.79 14.38 -9.30
N THR A 95 -0.94 13.84 -10.49
CA THR A 95 0.14 13.62 -11.46
C THR A 95 -0.17 14.43 -12.71
N TYR A 96 0.83 15.10 -13.26
CA TYR A 96 0.69 15.78 -14.55
C TYR A 96 1.56 15.15 -15.62
N GLN A 97 1.11 15.26 -16.86
CA GLN A 97 1.83 14.87 -18.06
C GLN A 97 1.61 15.92 -19.16
N ASP A 98 2.61 16.76 -19.40
CA ASP A 98 2.52 17.91 -20.31
C ASP A 98 2.41 17.53 -21.81
N LYS A 99 2.69 16.26 -22.15
CA LYS A 99 2.56 15.71 -23.51
C LYS A 99 2.03 14.29 -23.47
N ARG A 100 0.97 14.02 -24.23
CA ARG A 100 0.49 12.67 -24.49
C ARG A 100 1.60 11.89 -25.21
N ASP A 101 2.14 10.91 -24.51
CA ASP A 101 2.99 9.85 -25.05
C ASP A 101 2.22 8.54 -24.89
N ASP A 102 2.35 7.60 -25.83
CA ASP A 102 1.67 6.29 -25.80
C ASP A 102 2.36 5.32 -24.82
N VAL A 103 2.54 5.79 -23.57
CA VAL A 103 3.22 5.10 -22.49
C VAL A 103 2.26 4.99 -21.32
N THR A 104 1.93 3.76 -20.93
CA THR A 104 1.12 3.52 -19.75
C THR A 104 1.99 3.68 -18.49
N LEU A 105 1.69 4.69 -17.67
CA LEU A 105 2.41 4.92 -16.42
C LEU A 105 1.73 4.20 -15.25
N THR A 106 2.52 3.83 -14.25
CA THR A 106 2.08 3.21 -13.01
C THR A 106 2.50 4.05 -11.84
N VAL A 107 1.57 4.31 -10.93
CA VAL A 107 1.87 4.89 -9.63
C VAL A 107 2.01 3.79 -8.59
N ARG A 108 3.04 3.89 -7.75
CA ARG A 108 3.22 3.11 -6.52
C ARG A 108 3.37 4.09 -5.37
N VAL A 109 2.59 3.86 -4.32
CA VAL A 109 2.63 4.69 -3.12
C VAL A 109 2.77 3.81 -1.90
N THR A 110 3.79 4.10 -1.11
CA THR A 110 4.09 3.44 0.16
C THR A 110 4.04 4.49 1.25
N ILE A 111 3.16 4.29 2.24
CA ILE A 111 2.84 5.26 3.29
C ILE A 111 3.08 4.60 4.64
N GLU A 112 3.83 5.29 5.49
CA GLU A 112 3.96 4.96 6.90
C GLU A 112 2.85 5.64 7.70
N LEU A 113 2.14 4.83 8.48
CA LEU A 113 1.18 5.27 9.49
C LEU A 113 1.78 5.05 10.88
N THR A 114 1.69 6.06 11.73
CA THR A 114 1.99 5.94 13.16
C THR A 114 0.74 6.27 13.98
N ASP A 115 0.40 5.43 14.96
CA ASP A 115 -0.73 5.67 15.86
C ASP A 115 -0.33 6.48 17.11
N LYS A 116 -1.31 6.76 17.98
CA LYS A 116 -1.07 7.52 19.22
C LYS A 116 -0.14 6.79 20.22
N ALA A 117 -0.06 5.46 20.17
CA ALA A 117 0.82 4.67 21.03
C ALA A 117 2.25 4.56 20.48
N GLY A 118 2.49 5.02 19.24
CA GLY A 118 3.76 4.90 18.54
C GLY A 118 3.90 3.59 17.76
N GLN A 119 2.83 2.80 17.60
CA GLN A 119 2.86 1.65 16.70
C GLN A 119 2.92 2.12 15.25
N THR A 120 3.87 1.59 14.49
CA THR A 120 4.08 1.93 13.08
C THR A 120 3.68 0.75 12.17
N CYS A 121 2.79 1.02 11.22
CA CYS A 121 2.47 0.12 10.10
C CYS A 121 2.71 0.85 8.77
N PHE A 122 2.81 0.11 7.66
CA PHE A 122 2.72 0.71 6.32
C PHE A 122 1.51 0.22 5.53
N ALA A 123 1.03 1.07 4.64
CA ALA A 123 0.17 0.67 3.53
C ALA A 123 0.95 0.87 2.22
N GLN A 124 0.78 -0.04 1.25
CA GLN A 124 1.36 0.11 -0.07
C GLN A 124 0.33 -0.24 -1.13
N ILE A 125 0.15 0.65 -2.10
CA ILE A 125 -0.73 0.45 -3.25
C ILE A 125 0.04 0.69 -4.56
N SER A 126 -0.33 -0.02 -5.61
CA SER A 126 0.20 0.16 -6.95
C SER A 126 -0.97 0.16 -7.92
N ARG A 127 -1.09 1.20 -8.76
CA ARG A 127 -2.17 1.31 -9.75
C ARG A 127 -1.60 1.82 -11.07
N THR A 128 -1.91 1.10 -12.13
CA THR A 128 -1.57 1.51 -13.49
C THR A 128 -2.64 2.48 -13.99
N GLN A 129 -2.21 3.54 -14.66
CA GLN A 129 -3.09 4.49 -15.36
C GLN A 129 -3.94 3.70 -16.36
N ALA A 130 -5.25 3.96 -16.41
CA ALA A 130 -6.09 3.31 -17.41
C ALA A 130 -5.67 3.71 -18.84
N SER A 131 -5.86 2.78 -19.77
CA SER A 131 -5.46 2.85 -21.19
C SER A 131 -5.71 4.24 -21.83
N PRO A 132 -4.84 4.72 -22.73
CA PRO A 132 -4.95 6.05 -23.34
C PRO A 132 -6.35 6.33 -23.90
N ARG A 133 -6.86 7.51 -23.54
CA ARG A 133 -8.26 7.94 -23.74
C ARG A 133 -8.52 8.40 -25.17
N GLU A 134 -9.77 8.37 -25.60
CA GLU A 134 -10.19 8.87 -26.91
C GLU A 134 -10.33 10.41 -26.96
N THR A 135 -10.27 11.11 -25.81
CA THR A 135 -10.57 12.55 -25.68
C THR A 135 -9.35 13.44 -25.39
N GLU A 136 -9.53 14.77 -25.50
CA GLU A 136 -8.53 15.80 -25.16
C GLU A 136 -8.23 15.86 -23.65
N TYR A 137 -7.30 15.00 -23.23
CA TYR A 137 -6.78 14.94 -21.87
C TYR A 137 -6.10 16.26 -21.46
N THR A 138 -6.55 16.86 -20.36
CA THR A 138 -6.01 18.11 -19.77
C THR A 138 -4.59 18.00 -19.21
N GLY A 139 -3.99 16.80 -19.23
CA GLY A 139 -2.67 16.56 -18.67
C GLY A 139 -2.64 16.45 -17.14
N GLU A 140 -3.78 16.40 -16.44
CA GLU A 140 -3.86 16.19 -14.98
C GLU A 140 -4.70 14.96 -14.59
N ASP A 141 -4.10 14.10 -13.77
CA ASP A 141 -4.72 12.94 -13.13
C ASP A 141 -4.73 13.10 -11.61
N ASN A 142 -5.86 12.79 -10.99
CA ASN A 142 -6.06 12.88 -9.54
C ASN A 142 -6.15 11.48 -8.92
N TRP A 143 -5.47 11.28 -7.80
CA TRP A 143 -5.40 10.02 -7.07
C TRP A 143 -5.85 10.25 -5.63
N GLU A 144 -6.76 9.40 -5.14
CA GLU A 144 -7.16 9.34 -3.74
C GLU A 144 -7.05 7.90 -3.23
N PHE A 145 -6.23 7.68 -2.20
CA PHE A 145 -6.08 6.39 -1.54
C PHE A 145 -6.72 6.44 -0.16
N ARG A 146 -7.67 5.54 0.09
CA ARG A 146 -8.41 5.41 1.34
C ARG A 146 -7.80 4.27 2.14
N ILE A 147 -7.08 4.59 3.21
CA ILE A 147 -6.35 3.62 4.01
C ILE A 147 -7.17 3.30 5.27
N PRO A 148 -7.70 2.06 5.42
CA PRO A 148 -8.43 1.68 6.62
C PRO A 148 -7.49 1.66 7.82
N HIS A 149 -7.94 2.18 8.95
CA HIS A 149 -7.14 2.25 10.19
C HIS A 149 -6.83 0.86 10.80
N GLY A 150 -7.56 -0.17 10.39
CA GLY A 150 -7.42 -1.53 10.93
C GLY A 150 -7.67 -1.53 12.45
N LYS A 151 -6.61 -1.76 13.23
CA LYS A 151 -6.62 -1.74 14.70
C LYS A 151 -5.94 -0.50 15.32
N MET A 152 -5.39 0.40 14.51
CA MET A 152 -4.59 1.56 14.96
C MET A 152 -5.47 2.64 15.61
N GLU A 153 -5.08 3.17 16.78
CA GLU A 153 -5.84 4.26 17.40
C GLU A 153 -5.40 5.63 16.83
N ARG A 154 -6.22 6.18 15.92
CA ARG A 154 -5.99 7.50 15.29
C ARG A 154 -4.63 7.58 14.59
N PRO A 155 -4.34 6.68 13.61
CA PRO A 155 -3.12 6.76 12.82
C PRO A 155 -2.99 8.12 12.13
N LYS A 156 -1.76 8.48 11.80
CA LYS A 156 -1.42 9.62 10.92
C LYS A 156 -0.32 9.21 9.97
N VAL A 157 -0.32 9.80 8.77
CA VAL A 157 0.79 9.71 7.83
C VAL A 157 2.05 10.36 8.44
N THR A 158 3.09 9.57 8.70
CA THR A 158 4.36 10.05 9.28
C THR A 158 5.50 10.08 8.28
N ALA A 159 5.47 9.23 7.26
CA ALA A 159 6.37 9.23 6.11
C ALA A 159 5.66 8.69 4.87
N TYR A 160 6.18 9.01 3.69
CA TYR A 160 5.69 8.40 2.44
C TYR A 160 6.75 8.40 1.34
N ALA A 161 6.55 7.52 0.37
CA ALA A 161 7.20 7.50 -0.92
C ALA A 161 6.14 7.38 -2.02
N VAL A 162 6.12 8.33 -2.95
CA VAL A 162 5.25 8.32 -4.14
C VAL A 162 6.14 8.18 -5.37
N GLN A 163 6.00 7.08 -6.09
CA GLN A 163 6.73 6.77 -7.32
C GLN A 163 5.75 6.75 -8.49
N TYR A 164 6.02 7.50 -9.55
CA TYR A 164 5.24 7.46 -10.79
C TYR A 164 6.18 7.21 -11.97
N GLY A 165 5.93 6.14 -12.72
CA GLY A 165 6.87 5.69 -13.74
C GLY A 165 6.46 4.42 -14.50
N ILE A 166 7.44 3.74 -15.06
CA ILE A 166 7.25 2.64 -16.01
C ILE A 166 7.33 1.31 -15.25
N LEU A 167 6.26 0.50 -15.30
CA LEU A 167 6.26 -0.86 -14.77
C LEU A 167 6.62 -1.84 -15.90
N GLN A 168 7.74 -2.55 -15.75
CA GLN A 168 8.16 -3.62 -16.66
C GLN A 168 8.64 -4.82 -15.82
N ASP A 169 8.22 -6.03 -16.17
CA ASP A 169 8.65 -7.28 -15.51
C ASP A 169 8.46 -7.27 -13.97
N GLY A 170 7.42 -6.56 -13.49
CA GLY A 170 7.14 -6.34 -12.06
C GLY A 170 7.99 -5.24 -11.38
N VAL A 171 9.04 -4.76 -12.05
CA VAL A 171 9.92 -3.69 -11.58
C VAL A 171 9.37 -2.33 -12.01
N LEU A 172 9.14 -1.44 -11.03
CA LEU A 172 8.77 -0.06 -11.31
C LEU A 172 10.04 0.78 -11.42
N THR A 173 10.27 1.37 -12.59
CA THR A 173 11.31 2.38 -12.82
C THR A 173 10.68 3.76 -12.68
N PRO A 174 10.92 4.50 -11.57
CA PRO A 174 10.30 5.81 -11.36
C PRO A 174 10.80 6.82 -12.39
N VAL A 175 9.88 7.55 -13.00
CA VAL A 175 10.16 8.73 -13.83
C VAL A 175 10.24 9.97 -12.92
N VAL A 176 9.33 10.04 -11.96
CA VAL A 176 9.32 11.04 -10.88
C VAL A 176 9.06 10.32 -9.55
N GLU A 177 9.71 10.80 -8.49
CA GLU A 177 9.57 10.30 -7.13
C GLU A 177 9.46 11.49 -6.16
N GLN A 178 8.60 11.35 -5.14
CA GLN A 178 8.55 12.27 -4.01
C GLN A 178 8.60 11.48 -2.69
N LEU A 179 9.59 11.83 -1.87
CA LEU A 179 9.84 11.22 -0.56
C LEU A 179 9.57 12.23 0.55
N TYR A 180 9.01 11.77 1.67
CA TYR A 180 8.81 12.57 2.87
C TYR A 180 9.23 11.78 4.10
N LYS A 181 10.23 12.31 4.83
CA LYS A 181 10.84 11.70 6.04
C LYS A 181 11.42 10.27 5.85
N VAL A 182 11.78 9.94 4.61
CA VAL A 182 12.53 8.74 4.21
C VAL A 182 13.45 9.05 3.03
N LYS A 183 14.41 8.16 2.78
CA LYS A 183 15.36 8.18 1.65
C LYS A 183 15.05 7.15 0.57
N SER A 184 14.16 6.19 0.83
CA SER A 184 13.71 5.18 -0.13
C SER A 184 12.39 4.53 0.32
N VAL A 185 11.76 3.78 -0.58
CA VAL A 185 10.64 2.87 -0.24
C VAL A 185 11.08 1.81 0.78
N ASP A 186 12.28 1.24 0.59
CA ASP A 186 12.82 0.19 1.45
C ASP A 186 13.03 0.65 2.89
N GLU A 187 13.33 1.95 3.11
CA GLU A 187 13.43 2.52 4.45
C GLU A 187 12.09 2.44 5.20
N ILE A 188 10.95 2.67 4.51
CA ILE A 188 9.62 2.46 5.10
C ILE A 188 9.48 0.99 5.44
N THR A 189 9.55 0.11 4.43
CA THR A 189 9.19 -1.31 4.60
C THR A 189 10.08 -2.07 5.58
N SER A 190 11.29 -1.59 5.84
CA SER A 190 12.24 -2.20 6.78
C SER A 190 12.07 -1.76 8.24
N ARG A 191 11.39 -0.64 8.52
CA ARG A 191 11.32 -0.05 9.88
C ARG A 191 9.95 -0.13 10.56
N VAL A 192 8.93 -0.59 9.84
CA VAL A 192 7.54 -0.73 10.29
C VAL A 192 7.23 -2.14 10.79
N SER A 193 6.46 -2.23 11.87
CA SER A 193 6.16 -3.49 12.56
C SER A 193 5.02 -4.31 11.93
N CYS A 194 4.26 -3.71 11.02
CA CYS A 194 3.05 -4.28 10.44
C CYS A 194 2.76 -3.73 9.04
N ARG A 195 2.06 -4.54 8.23
CA ARG A 195 1.46 -4.10 6.97
C ARG A 195 -0.05 -3.99 7.16
N ASN A 196 -0.61 -2.84 6.83
CA ASN A 196 -2.05 -2.70 6.60
C ASN A 196 -2.33 -3.07 5.13
N ASP A 197 -3.43 -3.77 4.89
CA ASP A 197 -3.89 -4.03 3.53
C ASP A 197 -4.14 -2.71 2.79
N ALA A 198 -3.80 -2.70 1.51
CA ALA A 198 -4.12 -1.59 0.64
C ALA A 198 -5.64 -1.43 0.59
N GLY A 199 -6.14 -0.29 1.08
CA GLY A 199 -7.56 0.02 0.97
C GLY A 199 -7.95 0.42 -0.45
N GLN A 200 -9.13 1.00 -0.60
CA GLN A 200 -9.64 1.42 -1.90
C GLN A 200 -8.79 2.56 -2.49
N SER A 201 -8.49 2.46 -3.78
CA SER A 201 -8.01 3.59 -4.56
C SER A 201 -9.13 4.13 -5.43
N PHE A 202 -9.15 5.44 -5.58
CA PHE A 202 -9.99 6.16 -6.52
C PHE A 202 -9.04 6.90 -7.46
N TYR A 203 -9.21 6.66 -8.74
CA TYR A 203 -8.53 7.38 -9.80
C TYR A 203 -9.59 8.21 -10.51
N TYR A 204 -9.40 9.52 -10.57
CA TYR A 204 -10.31 10.40 -11.28
C TYR A 204 -9.56 11.45 -12.06
N TYR A 205 -10.19 11.93 -13.12
CA TYR A 205 -9.59 12.87 -14.04
C TYR A 205 -10.63 13.80 -14.63
N TRP A 206 -10.14 14.94 -15.10
CA TRP A 206 -10.94 15.93 -15.79
C TRP A 206 -10.45 16.05 -17.23
N TYR A 207 -11.36 16.15 -18.19
CA TYR A 207 -11.02 16.49 -19.57
C TYR A 207 -11.99 17.54 -20.09
N VAL A 208 -11.61 18.20 -21.18
CA VAL A 208 -12.49 19.08 -21.94
C VAL A 208 -12.98 18.27 -23.14
N ASP A 209 -14.29 18.22 -23.38
CA ASP A 209 -14.83 17.58 -24.59
C ASP A 209 -14.81 18.52 -25.80
N ASP A 210 -15.15 17.99 -26.99
CA ASP A 210 -15.13 18.72 -28.26
C ASP A 210 -16.07 19.95 -28.27
N ASP A 211 -17.08 19.97 -27.38
CA ASP A 211 -18.02 21.07 -27.17
C ASP A 211 -17.53 22.11 -26.13
N GLY A 212 -16.35 21.89 -25.52
CA GLY A 212 -15.74 22.76 -24.53
C GLY A 212 -16.21 22.54 -23.09
N ASN A 213 -16.95 21.46 -22.80
CA ASN A 213 -17.42 21.16 -21.44
C ASN A 213 -16.35 20.43 -20.62
N THR A 214 -16.25 20.78 -19.35
CA THR A 214 -15.39 20.07 -18.39
C THR A 214 -16.11 18.82 -17.87
N VAL A 215 -15.60 17.64 -18.22
CA VAL A 215 -16.15 16.33 -17.83
C VAL A 215 -15.24 15.64 -16.82
N SER A 216 -15.80 15.09 -15.74
CA SER A 216 -15.09 14.21 -14.80
C SER A 216 -15.38 12.74 -15.06
N THR A 217 -14.35 11.91 -14.98
CA THR A 217 -14.49 10.45 -14.93
C THR A 217 -13.85 9.92 -13.66
N THR A 218 -14.54 9.01 -12.98
CA THR A 218 -14.04 8.29 -11.80
C THR A 218 -13.94 6.80 -12.11
N GLN A 219 -12.84 6.19 -11.71
CA GLN A 219 -12.61 4.75 -11.75
C GLN A 219 -12.23 4.26 -10.36
N ASN A 220 -12.92 3.22 -9.91
CA ASN A 220 -12.62 2.50 -8.68
C ASN A 220 -11.63 1.37 -8.97
#